data_AF-A0A6G1S740-F1
#
_entry.id   AF-A0A6G1S740-F1
#
_cell.length_a   1.000
_cell.length_b   1.000
_cell.length_c   1.000
_cell.angle_alpha   90.00
_cell.angle_beta   90.00
_cell.angle_gamma   90.00
#
_symmetry.space_group_name_H-M   'P 1'
#
loop_
_entity.id
_entity.type
_entity.pdbx_description
1 polymer ?
#
loop_
_entity_poly.entity_id
_entity_poly.type
_entity_poly.pdbx_seq_one_letter_code
_entity_poly.pdbx_strand_id
1 'polypeptide(L)'
;NNEHNKSSASSTPLRHQQYMLETFSDLFDRINLWLKVNRDWRVISMETLVFDCASQFNHLKSSFHSATLPRNMRGLRLYLSPTKSRFSGPQKIGCINVIPRKISGHNDDDGEHTESIEYETLDQILARLNELLLTRPIEGRILSVETITLPIVNGYVNTETNYFMDNRLNALSQRIYSHANDGSTAASASATRTKSRSRMASETVDQSEMAAGAPAASRTRVDSDTSDHYQ
;
A
#
# COMPACT_ATOMS: atom_id res chain seq x y z
N ASN A 1 -50.09 -55.94 1.27
CA ASN A 1 -49.23 -55.24 0.30
C ASN A 1 -49.75 -53.83 0.12
N ASN A 2 -49.22 -52.88 0.89
CA ASN A 2 -49.57 -51.47 0.76
C ASN A 2 -48.27 -50.68 0.60
N GLU A 3 -48.10 -50.11 -0.58
CA GLU A 3 -46.88 -49.44 -1.05
C GLU A 3 -46.67 -48.12 -0.30
N HIS A 4 -45.60 -48.06 0.50
CA HIS A 4 -45.10 -46.81 1.04
C HIS A 4 -44.28 -46.07 -0.02
N ASN A 5 -44.93 -45.11 -0.67
CA ASN A 5 -44.33 -44.14 -1.58
C ASN A 5 -43.45 -43.17 -0.77
N LYS A 6 -42.15 -43.47 -0.67
CA LYS A 6 -41.14 -42.56 -0.15
C LYS A 6 -40.86 -41.49 -1.21
N SER A 7 -41.44 -40.31 -1.02
CA SER A 7 -41.13 -39.11 -1.80
C SER A 7 -39.69 -38.68 -1.56
N SER A 8 -38.81 -39.04 -2.50
CA SER A 8 -37.42 -38.59 -2.57
C SER A 8 -37.40 -37.08 -2.84
N ALA A 9 -37.23 -36.27 -1.79
CA ALA A 9 -36.99 -34.85 -1.96
C ALA A 9 -35.69 -34.66 -2.75
N SER A 10 -35.79 -34.23 -4.01
CA SER A 10 -34.61 -33.90 -4.81
C SER A 10 -33.95 -32.68 -4.20
N SER A 11 -32.84 -32.89 -3.49
CA SER A 11 -31.96 -31.81 -3.05
C SER A 11 -31.32 -31.21 -4.29
N THR A 12 -31.92 -30.16 -4.85
CA THR A 12 -31.27 -29.34 -5.87
C THR A 12 -29.97 -28.83 -5.25
N PRO A 13 -28.79 -29.21 -5.77
CA PRO A 13 -27.54 -28.70 -5.22
C PRO A 13 -27.59 -27.18 -5.36
N LEU A 14 -27.45 -26.47 -4.24
CA LEU A 14 -27.26 -25.03 -4.21
C LEU A 14 -26.07 -24.73 -5.13
N ARG A 15 -26.37 -24.27 -6.35
CA ARG A 15 -25.36 -23.77 -7.27
C ARG A 15 -24.61 -22.71 -6.47
N HIS A 16 -23.33 -22.98 -6.22
CA HIS A 16 -22.43 -22.01 -5.65
C HIS A 16 -22.46 -20.83 -6.61
N GLN A 17 -23.23 -19.79 -6.29
CA GLN A 17 -23.11 -18.51 -6.96
C GLN A 17 -21.67 -18.10 -6.73
N GLN A 18 -20.87 -18.20 -7.78
CA GLN A 18 -19.51 -17.72 -7.77
C GLN A 18 -19.61 -16.20 -7.65
N TYR A 19 -19.59 -15.72 -6.41
CA TYR A 19 -19.54 -14.29 -6.13
C TYR A 19 -18.25 -13.78 -6.76
N MET A 20 -18.36 -12.94 -7.79
CA MET A 20 -17.22 -12.16 -8.24
C MET A 20 -16.90 -11.19 -7.11
N LEU A 21 -15.79 -11.45 -6.43
CA LEU A 21 -15.26 -10.54 -5.42
C LEU A 21 -14.82 -9.27 -6.13
N GLU A 22 -15.24 -8.12 -5.62
CA GLU A 22 -14.70 -6.83 -6.04
C GLU A 22 -13.19 -6.83 -5.84
N THR A 23 -12.47 -6.19 -6.74
CA THR A 23 -11.03 -5.98 -6.63
C THR A 23 -10.72 -4.78 -5.73
N PHE A 24 -9.47 -4.65 -5.32
CA PHE A 24 -9.02 -3.46 -4.61
C PHE A 24 -9.15 -2.18 -5.45
N SER A 25 -8.95 -2.26 -6.78
CA SER A 25 -9.17 -1.14 -7.69
C SER A 25 -10.64 -0.70 -7.74
N ASP A 26 -11.58 -1.64 -7.75
CA ASP A 26 -13.01 -1.32 -7.73
C ASP A 26 -13.40 -0.49 -6.50
N LEU A 27 -12.74 -0.73 -5.35
CA LEU A 27 -12.93 0.07 -4.14
C LEU A 27 -12.50 1.54 -4.35
N PHE A 28 -11.37 1.77 -5.04
CA PHE A 28 -10.90 3.13 -5.33
C PHE A 28 -11.82 3.87 -6.29
N ASP A 29 -12.36 3.18 -7.29
CA ASP A 29 -13.32 3.77 -8.22
C ASP A 29 -14.60 4.21 -7.50
N ARG A 30 -15.12 3.37 -6.59
CA ARG A 30 -16.28 3.72 -5.77
C ARG A 30 -16.00 4.90 -4.83
N ILE A 31 -14.83 4.93 -4.19
CA ILE A 31 -14.46 6.06 -3.33
C ILE A 31 -14.34 7.35 -4.13
N ASN A 32 -13.65 7.32 -5.28
CA ASN A 32 -13.49 8.48 -6.15
C ASN A 32 -14.84 8.99 -6.67
N LEU A 33 -15.75 8.08 -7.02
CA LEU A 33 -17.12 8.44 -7.40
C LEU A 33 -17.87 9.10 -6.22
N TRP A 34 -17.74 8.56 -5.01
CA TRP A 34 -18.34 9.13 -3.81
C TRP A 34 -17.80 10.53 -3.51
N LEU A 35 -16.48 10.75 -3.60
CA LEU A 35 -15.85 12.06 -3.39
C LEU A 35 -16.26 13.09 -4.45
N LYS A 36 -16.50 12.66 -5.68
CA LYS A 36 -16.99 13.53 -6.76
C LYS A 36 -18.37 14.13 -6.45
N VAL A 37 -19.23 13.36 -5.78
CA VAL A 37 -20.57 13.76 -5.34
C VAL A 37 -20.52 14.54 -4.03
N ASN A 38 -19.64 14.15 -3.10
CA ASN A 38 -19.56 14.68 -1.74
C ASN A 38 -18.41 15.69 -1.58
N ARG A 39 -18.45 16.78 -2.35
CA ARG A 39 -17.35 17.77 -2.45
C ARG A 39 -17.07 18.56 -1.16
N ASP A 40 -18.01 18.56 -0.23
CA ASP A 40 -17.84 19.19 1.08
C ASP A 40 -16.91 18.41 2.00
N TRP A 41 -16.49 17.20 1.60
CA TRP A 41 -15.56 16.36 2.33
C TRP A 41 -14.26 16.21 1.57
N ARG A 42 -13.16 16.20 2.32
CA ARG A 42 -11.85 15.80 1.83
C ARG A 42 -11.28 14.68 2.66
N VAL A 43 -10.59 13.75 2.00
CA VAL A 43 -9.79 12.72 2.64
C VAL A 43 -8.50 13.35 3.12
N ILE A 44 -8.23 13.25 4.42
CA ILE A 44 -7.01 13.78 5.06
C ILE A 44 -5.99 12.68 5.37
N SER A 45 -6.45 11.44 5.52
CA SER A 45 -5.64 10.25 5.75
C SER A 45 -6.46 9.01 5.36
N MET A 46 -5.78 7.89 5.16
CA MET A 46 -6.38 6.61 4.83
C MET A 46 -5.60 5.50 5.52
N GLU A 47 -6.28 4.42 5.84
CA GLU A 47 -5.61 3.23 6.35
C GLU A 47 -6.27 1.92 5.93
N THR A 48 -5.44 0.88 5.83
CA THR A 48 -5.88 -0.51 5.65
C THR A 48 -6.26 -1.09 7.01
N LEU A 49 -7.49 -1.61 7.12
CA LEU A 49 -7.94 -2.36 8.28
C LEU A 49 -7.98 -3.85 7.96
N VAL A 50 -7.56 -4.68 8.91
CA VAL A 50 -7.83 -6.12 8.92
C VAL A 50 -8.81 -6.38 10.06
N PHE A 51 -9.92 -7.04 9.77
CA PHE A 51 -10.91 -7.39 10.77
C PHE A 51 -11.38 -8.82 10.61
N ASP A 52 -11.54 -9.51 11.74
CA ASP A 52 -12.17 -10.82 11.77
C ASP A 52 -13.68 -10.64 11.94
N CYS A 53 -14.44 -11.09 10.94
CA CYS A 53 -15.89 -11.05 10.97
C CYS A 53 -16.49 -11.94 12.07
N ALA A 54 -15.74 -12.92 12.58
CA ALA A 54 -16.17 -13.73 13.70
C ALA A 54 -16.01 -13.00 15.05
N SER A 55 -15.04 -12.09 15.18
CA SER A 55 -14.75 -11.38 16.43
C SER A 55 -15.39 -9.99 16.45
N GLN A 56 -16.69 -9.93 16.78
CA GLN A 56 -17.40 -8.71 17.18
C GLN A 56 -17.13 -7.46 16.32
N PHE A 57 -17.29 -7.57 15.00
CA PHE A 57 -17.48 -6.36 14.21
C PHE A 57 -18.78 -5.69 14.69
N ASN A 58 -18.71 -4.44 15.18
CA ASN A 58 -19.88 -3.73 15.69
C ASN A 58 -20.82 -3.39 14.51
N HIS A 59 -21.74 -4.32 14.27
CA HIS A 59 -22.61 -4.45 13.10
C HIS A 59 -23.72 -3.40 13.05
N LEU A 60 -23.84 -2.53 14.05
CA LEU A 60 -24.90 -1.51 14.13
C LEU A 60 -24.97 -0.58 12.90
N LYS A 61 -23.93 -0.53 12.05
CA LYS A 61 -23.92 0.24 10.80
C LYS A 61 -23.34 -0.50 9.58
N SER A 62 -23.14 -1.82 9.65
CA SER A 62 -22.59 -2.61 8.54
C SER A 62 -23.42 -3.87 8.31
N SER A 63 -23.84 -4.09 7.07
CA SER A 63 -24.51 -5.32 6.63
C SER A 63 -23.58 -6.09 5.71
N PHE A 64 -23.32 -7.36 6.05
CA PHE A 64 -22.67 -8.32 5.17
C PHE A 64 -23.71 -9.34 4.75
N HIS A 65 -23.89 -9.53 3.45
CA HIS A 65 -24.68 -10.63 2.90
C HIS A 65 -23.75 -11.72 2.38
N SER A 66 -23.33 -12.63 3.26
CA SER A 66 -22.65 -13.87 2.87
C SER A 66 -23.08 -15.02 3.76
N ALA A 67 -23.31 -16.19 3.17
CA ALA A 67 -23.61 -17.42 3.90
C ALA A 67 -22.38 -17.94 4.68
N THR A 68 -21.17 -17.58 4.25
CA THR A 68 -19.91 -17.91 4.89
C THR A 68 -19.06 -16.65 5.02
N LEU A 69 -18.82 -16.20 6.25
CA LEU A 69 -17.97 -15.04 6.48
C LEU A 69 -16.49 -15.46 6.36
N PRO A 70 -15.70 -14.88 5.45
CA PRO A 70 -14.26 -15.09 5.46
C PRO A 70 -13.68 -14.63 6.80
N ARG A 71 -12.73 -15.41 7.32
CA ARG A 71 -11.86 -14.99 8.43
C ARG A 71 -10.88 -13.97 7.85
N ASN A 72 -10.64 -12.87 8.55
CA ASN A 72 -9.71 -11.80 8.17
C ASN A 72 -10.07 -11.06 6.87
N MET A 73 -11.19 -10.34 6.89
CA MET A 73 -11.49 -9.37 5.82
C MET A 73 -10.59 -8.15 5.93
N ARG A 74 -10.32 -7.52 4.78
CA ARG A 74 -9.66 -6.23 4.73
C ARG A 74 -10.61 -5.14 4.26
N GLY A 75 -10.51 -3.99 4.91
CA GLY A 75 -11.26 -2.79 4.58
C GLY A 75 -10.33 -1.60 4.43
N LEU A 76 -10.88 -0.49 3.96
CA LEU A 76 -10.17 0.77 3.86
C LEU A 76 -10.93 1.80 4.69
N ARG A 77 -10.29 2.38 5.71
CA ARG A 77 -10.85 3.45 6.52
C ARG A 77 -10.38 4.79 5.99
N LEU A 78 -11.33 5.68 5.74
CA LEU A 78 -11.07 7.04 5.28
C LEU A 78 -11.26 8.00 6.45
N TYR A 79 -10.27 8.86 6.67
CA TYR A 79 -10.41 9.98 7.59
C TYR A 79 -10.84 11.21 6.80
N LEU A 80 -12.03 11.71 7.13
CA LEU A 80 -12.66 12.82 6.42
C LEU A 80 -12.61 14.10 7.25
N SER A 81 -12.45 15.22 6.57
CA SER A 81 -12.54 16.55 7.14
C SER A 81 -13.41 17.43 6.25
N PRO A 82 -14.27 18.31 6.80
CA PRO A 82 -15.00 19.27 6.00
C PRO A 82 -14.04 20.18 5.22
N THR A 83 -14.37 20.43 3.96
CA THR A 83 -13.61 21.32 3.10
C THR A 83 -13.92 22.77 3.45
N LYS A 84 -12.90 23.54 3.87
CA LYS A 84 -13.07 24.98 4.19
C LYS A 84 -13.24 25.86 2.95
N SER A 85 -12.83 25.38 1.79
CA SER A 85 -12.81 26.13 0.53
C SER A 85 -13.88 25.61 -0.42
N ARG A 86 -14.75 26.49 -0.91
CA ARG A 86 -15.72 26.17 -1.98
C ARG A 86 -15.05 25.93 -3.34
N PHE A 87 -13.73 26.09 -3.43
CA PHE A 87 -12.96 26.06 -4.67
C PHE A 87 -12.01 24.86 -4.81
N SER A 88 -12.00 23.90 -3.88
CA SER A 88 -11.28 22.66 -4.17
C SER A 88 -12.08 21.88 -5.22
N GLY A 89 -11.46 21.62 -6.38
CA GLY A 89 -12.01 20.71 -7.36
C GLY A 89 -12.22 19.30 -6.79
N PRO A 90 -12.77 18.38 -7.59
CA PRO A 90 -12.91 16.99 -7.18
C PRO A 90 -11.56 16.44 -6.69
N GLN A 91 -11.58 15.80 -5.52
CA GLN A 91 -10.42 15.06 -5.02
C GLN A 91 -10.41 13.70 -5.70
N LYS A 92 -9.29 13.36 -6.33
CA LYS A 92 -9.04 12.01 -6.84
C LYS A 92 -7.97 11.35 -5.99
N ILE A 93 -8.34 10.28 -5.31
CA ILE A 93 -7.40 9.45 -4.55
C ILE A 93 -6.78 8.39 -5.46
N GLY A 94 -5.51 8.10 -5.20
CA GLY A 94 -4.73 7.07 -5.88
C GLY A 94 -3.98 6.19 -4.90
N CYS A 95 -3.59 5.02 -5.36
CA CYS A 95 -2.81 4.05 -4.60
C CYS A 95 -1.64 3.54 -5.45
N ILE A 96 -0.47 3.47 -4.85
CA ILE A 96 0.70 2.78 -5.42
C ILE A 96 1.03 1.62 -4.49
N ASN A 97 0.99 0.40 -5.03
CA ASN A 97 1.43 -0.80 -4.34
C ASN A 97 2.84 -1.18 -4.80
N VAL A 98 3.72 -1.41 -3.85
CA VAL A 98 5.08 -1.88 -4.07
C VAL A 98 5.21 -3.23 -3.39
N ILE A 99 5.11 -4.27 -4.20
CA ILE A 99 5.18 -5.66 -3.78
C ILE A 99 6.65 -6.11 -3.84
N PRO A 100 7.14 -6.91 -2.87
CA PRO A 100 8.45 -7.55 -2.97
C PRO A 100 8.55 -8.42 -4.22
N ARG A 101 9.64 -8.30 -4.97
CA ARG A 101 9.94 -9.21 -6.09
C ARG A 101 10.61 -10.48 -5.56
N LYS A 102 10.35 -11.61 -6.20
CA LYS A 102 11.11 -12.85 -5.99
C LYS A 102 12.52 -12.64 -6.56
N ILE A 103 13.57 -12.90 -5.77
CA ILE A 103 14.98 -12.77 -6.15
C ILE A 103 15.50 -14.10 -6.68
N SER A 104 15.22 -15.19 -5.97
CA SER A 104 15.72 -16.53 -6.26
C SER A 104 14.67 -17.61 -5.96
N GLY A 105 14.96 -18.84 -6.37
CA GLY A 105 14.05 -19.99 -6.35
C GLY A 105 13.56 -20.32 -7.75
N HIS A 106 13.98 -21.46 -8.27
CA HIS A 106 13.55 -21.91 -9.58
C HIS A 106 12.03 -22.19 -9.61
N ASN A 107 11.39 -21.98 -10.76
CA ASN A 107 10.05 -22.50 -11.03
C ASN A 107 10.13 -23.93 -11.59
N ASP A 108 11.27 -24.61 -11.37
CA ASP A 108 11.51 -25.88 -12.02
C ASP A 108 10.56 -26.92 -11.42
N ASP A 109 9.75 -27.45 -12.33
CA ASP A 109 8.78 -28.53 -12.16
C ASP A 109 9.47 -29.86 -11.78
N ASP A 110 10.81 -29.85 -11.67
CA ASP A 110 11.67 -31.02 -11.48
C ASP A 110 11.94 -31.28 -9.99
N GLY A 111 10.86 -31.36 -9.22
CA GLY A 111 10.62 -32.36 -8.16
C GLY A 111 11.56 -32.57 -6.96
N GLU A 112 12.79 -32.06 -6.88
CA GLU A 112 13.72 -32.60 -5.85
C GLU A 112 14.56 -31.59 -5.05
N HIS A 113 14.57 -30.30 -5.40
CA HIS A 113 15.29 -29.29 -4.62
C HIS A 113 14.37 -28.16 -4.17
N THR A 114 13.93 -28.22 -2.90
CA THR A 114 13.27 -27.14 -2.18
C THR A 114 14.28 -26.03 -1.87
N GLU A 115 14.78 -25.36 -2.91
CA GLU A 115 15.50 -24.10 -2.70
C GLU A 115 14.56 -23.12 -1.99
N SER A 116 15.07 -22.45 -0.95
CA SER A 116 14.32 -21.44 -0.23
C SER A 116 13.99 -20.29 -1.19
N ILE A 117 12.70 -20.02 -1.40
CA ILE A 117 12.26 -18.87 -2.18
C ILE A 117 12.69 -17.59 -1.44
N GLU A 118 13.53 -16.78 -2.06
CA GLU A 118 13.94 -15.48 -1.52
C GLU A 118 13.19 -14.35 -2.20
N TYR A 119 12.83 -13.33 -1.42
CA TYR A 119 12.18 -12.11 -1.88
C TYR A 119 13.04 -10.89 -1.55
N GLU A 120 12.75 -9.77 -2.21
CA GLU A 120 13.36 -8.47 -1.89
C GLU A 120 13.24 -8.16 -0.39
N THR A 121 14.34 -7.67 0.18
CA THR A 121 14.34 -7.06 1.52
C THR A 121 13.64 -5.72 1.49
N LEU A 122 13.27 -5.20 2.67
CA LEU A 122 12.65 -3.88 2.78
C LEU A 122 13.54 -2.78 2.17
N ASP A 123 14.85 -2.82 2.38
CA ASP A 123 15.78 -1.82 1.84
C ASP A 123 15.80 -1.83 0.31
N GLN A 124 15.75 -3.02 -0.31
CA GLN A 124 15.68 -3.17 -1.77
C GLN A 124 14.35 -2.62 -2.32
N ILE A 125 13.24 -2.88 -1.62
CA ILE A 125 11.93 -2.34 -1.98
C ILE A 125 11.92 -0.81 -1.90
N LEU A 126 12.51 -0.23 -0.85
CA LEU A 126 12.60 1.21 -0.66
C LEU A 126 13.49 1.87 -1.71
N ALA A 127 14.66 1.28 -2.02
CA ALA A 127 15.54 1.77 -3.07
C ALA A 127 14.81 1.83 -4.43
N ARG A 128 14.15 0.72 -4.80
CA ARG A 128 13.36 0.63 -6.03
C ARG A 128 12.18 1.59 -6.05
N LEU A 129 11.51 1.78 -4.91
CA LEU A 129 10.42 2.76 -4.79
C LEU A 129 10.95 4.18 -5.00
N ASN A 130 12.10 4.54 -4.43
CA ASN A 130 12.69 5.85 -4.64
C ASN A 130 13.01 6.11 -6.12
N GLU A 131 13.57 5.13 -6.84
CA GLU A 131 13.79 5.22 -8.29
C GLU A 131 12.48 5.41 -9.07
N LEU A 132 11.43 4.67 -8.68
CA LEU A 132 10.10 4.81 -9.27
C LEU A 132 9.56 6.24 -9.07
N LEU A 133 9.68 6.79 -7.86
CA LEU A 133 9.18 8.13 -7.53
C LEU A 133 9.99 9.25 -8.18
N LEU A 134 11.28 9.03 -8.45
CA LEU A 134 12.12 9.97 -9.21
C LEU A 134 11.72 10.01 -10.69
N THR A 135 11.35 8.87 -11.27
CA THR A 135 10.94 8.77 -12.68
C THR A 135 9.47 9.11 -12.89
N ARG A 136 8.61 8.85 -11.90
CA ARG A 136 7.17 9.08 -11.91
C ARG A 136 6.74 9.69 -10.58
N PRO A 137 6.94 11.01 -10.39
CA PRO A 137 6.56 11.67 -9.15
C PRO A 137 5.05 11.55 -8.93
N ILE A 138 4.66 11.32 -7.67
CA ILE A 138 3.26 11.31 -7.27
C ILE A 138 2.69 12.72 -7.42
N GLU A 139 1.60 12.85 -8.17
CA GLU A 139 0.90 14.10 -8.28
C GLU A 139 0.11 14.42 -7.00
N GLY A 140 0.13 15.70 -6.61
CA GLY A 140 -0.61 16.20 -5.46
C GLY A 140 0.07 15.90 -4.12
N ARG A 141 -0.66 15.31 -3.17
CA ARG A 141 -0.18 15.11 -1.79
C ARG A 141 -0.38 13.69 -1.32
N ILE A 142 0.66 13.15 -0.69
CA ILE A 142 0.62 11.87 0.03
C ILE A 142 -0.33 11.99 1.23
N LEU A 143 -1.27 11.06 1.30
CA LEU A 143 -2.24 10.93 2.38
C LEU A 143 -1.72 10.03 3.49
N SER A 144 -1.13 8.90 3.11
CA SER A 144 -0.67 7.86 4.03
C SER A 144 0.33 6.94 3.33
N VAL A 145 1.26 6.38 4.10
CA VAL A 145 2.21 5.36 3.67
C VAL A 145 2.13 4.22 4.66
N GLU A 146 1.83 3.03 4.19
CA GLU A 146 1.60 1.85 5.02
C GLU A 146 2.48 0.69 4.60
N THR A 147 2.90 -0.10 5.58
CA THR A 147 3.42 -1.44 5.33
C THR A 147 2.31 -2.41 5.66
N ILE A 148 1.83 -3.14 4.64
CA ILE A 148 0.76 -4.11 4.81
C ILE A 148 1.27 -5.51 4.56
N THR A 149 0.77 -6.45 5.35
CA THR A 149 1.04 -7.86 5.16
C THR A 149 0.06 -8.42 4.12
N LEU A 150 0.51 -9.00 3.01
CA LEU A 150 -0.34 -9.59 1.98
C LEU A 150 -0.10 -11.08 1.83
N PRO A 151 -1.13 -11.90 1.53
CA PRO A 151 -0.96 -13.32 1.40
C PRO A 151 -0.26 -13.68 0.09
N ILE A 152 0.68 -14.62 0.18
CA ILE A 152 1.31 -15.25 -0.98
C ILE A 152 0.44 -16.44 -1.40
N VAL A 153 -0.02 -16.43 -2.65
CA VAL A 153 -0.82 -17.50 -3.26
C VAL A 153 -0.03 -18.02 -4.46
N ASN A 154 0.29 -19.32 -4.48
CA ASN A 154 1.06 -19.96 -5.55
C ASN A 154 2.41 -19.26 -5.85
N GLY A 155 3.07 -18.72 -4.82
CA GLY A 155 4.35 -18.00 -4.99
C GLY A 155 4.23 -16.56 -5.49
N TYR A 156 3.01 -16.03 -5.65
CA TYR A 156 2.77 -14.66 -6.08
C TYR A 156 1.92 -13.88 -5.08
N VAL A 157 2.15 -12.57 -5.02
CA VAL A 157 1.33 -11.64 -4.25
C VAL A 157 0.49 -10.83 -5.24
N ASN A 158 -0.84 -10.96 -5.15
CA ASN A 158 -1.77 -10.19 -5.98
C ASN A 158 -2.51 -9.18 -5.11
N THR A 159 -2.24 -7.88 -5.30
CA THR A 159 -2.88 -6.81 -4.52
C THR A 159 -4.34 -6.59 -4.84
N GLU A 160 -4.81 -7.04 -6.00
CA GLU A 160 -6.19 -6.87 -6.44
C GLU A 160 -7.12 -7.93 -5.83
N THR A 161 -6.67 -9.19 -5.83
CA THR A 161 -7.50 -10.34 -5.42
C THR A 161 -7.14 -10.89 -4.04
N ASN A 162 -5.86 -10.87 -3.65
CA ASN A 162 -5.44 -11.40 -2.35
C ASN A 162 -5.68 -10.41 -1.22
N TYR A 163 -6.23 -9.24 -1.51
CA TYR A 163 -6.62 -8.28 -0.48
C TYR A 163 -7.64 -8.89 0.50
N PHE A 164 -8.49 -9.82 0.06
CA PHE A 164 -9.53 -10.42 0.89
C PHE A 164 -9.24 -11.85 1.35
N MET A 165 -8.06 -12.40 1.03
CA MET A 165 -7.72 -13.78 1.36
C MET A 165 -6.79 -13.86 2.57
N ASP A 166 -6.84 -14.98 3.26
CA ASP A 166 -5.94 -15.33 4.36
C ASP A 166 -5.10 -16.55 3.93
N ASN A 167 -3.77 -16.45 4.04
CA ASN A 167 -2.84 -17.55 3.81
C ASN A 167 -1.73 -17.54 4.87
N ARG A 168 -1.12 -18.72 5.05
CA ARG A 168 -0.02 -18.93 6.03
C ARG A 168 1.27 -18.20 5.67
N LEU A 169 1.50 -17.93 4.39
CA LEU A 169 2.67 -17.19 3.91
C LEU A 169 2.28 -15.78 3.54
N ASN A 170 3.06 -14.83 4.02
CA ASN A 170 2.76 -13.42 3.98
C ASN A 170 3.98 -12.62 3.51
N ALA A 171 3.76 -11.66 2.63
CA ALA A 171 4.75 -10.70 2.16
C ALA A 171 4.44 -9.30 2.70
N LEU A 172 5.46 -8.50 2.99
CA LEU A 172 5.28 -7.11 3.37
C LEU A 172 5.28 -6.24 2.11
N SER A 173 4.15 -5.60 1.81
CA SER A 173 4.01 -4.64 0.72
C SER A 173 4.03 -3.22 1.26
N GLN A 174 4.78 -2.34 0.60
CA GLN A 174 4.66 -0.90 0.84
C GLN A 174 3.49 -0.36 0.01
N ARG A 175 2.62 0.44 0.63
CA ARG A 175 1.48 1.07 -0.02
C ARG A 175 1.51 2.57 0.22
N ILE A 176 1.32 3.34 -0.83
CA ILE A 176 1.24 4.81 -0.76
C ILE A 176 -0.13 5.24 -1.25
N TYR A 177 -0.85 5.96 -0.40
CA TYR A 177 -2.06 6.67 -0.80
C TYR A 177 -1.73 8.13 -1.08
N SER A 178 -2.32 8.65 -2.14
CA SER A 178 -2.15 10.04 -2.54
C SER A 178 -3.49 10.62 -2.95
N HIS A 179 -3.57 11.94 -2.97
CA HIS A 179 -4.61 12.62 -3.72
C HIS A 179 -4.00 13.61 -4.68
N ALA A 180 -4.53 13.61 -5.90
CA ALA A 180 -4.38 14.70 -6.83
C ALA A 180 -5.60 15.63 -6.69
N ASN A 181 -5.34 16.93 -6.75
CA ASN A 181 -6.40 17.84 -7.18
C ASN A 181 -6.57 17.60 -8.68
N ASP A 182 -7.81 17.47 -9.19
CA ASP A 182 -8.13 17.35 -10.63
C ASP A 182 -7.78 18.66 -11.40
N GLY A 183 -6.56 19.16 -11.19
CA GLY A 183 -6.10 20.47 -11.56
C GLY A 183 -6.08 20.66 -13.07
N SER A 184 -7.19 21.23 -13.56
CA SER A 184 -7.26 22.14 -14.71
C SER A 184 -6.21 23.29 -14.69
N THR A 185 -5.25 23.30 -13.78
CA THR A 185 -4.21 24.33 -13.63
C THR A 185 -2.78 23.78 -13.66
N ALA A 186 -2.55 22.46 -13.73
CA ALA A 186 -1.19 21.90 -13.81
C ALA A 186 -0.52 22.10 -15.19
N ALA A 187 -1.26 22.54 -16.21
CA ALA A 187 -0.73 22.80 -17.55
C ALA A 187 0.27 23.97 -17.63
N SER A 188 0.43 24.80 -16.59
CA SER A 188 1.29 26.00 -16.66
C SER A 188 2.64 25.90 -15.95
N ALA A 189 2.94 24.84 -15.19
CA ALA A 189 4.18 24.79 -14.39
C ALA A 189 5.35 24.04 -15.06
N SER A 190 5.12 23.29 -16.15
CA SER A 190 6.17 22.44 -16.77
C SER A 190 6.98 23.14 -17.88
N ALA A 191 6.67 24.40 -18.24
CA ALA A 191 7.32 25.08 -19.38
C ALA A 191 8.49 26.02 -19.02
N THR A 192 8.81 26.21 -17.73
CA THR A 192 9.82 27.20 -17.30
C THR A 192 11.05 26.58 -16.66
N ARG A 193 11.41 25.32 -16.98
CA ARG A 193 12.75 24.82 -16.68
C ARG A 193 13.72 25.29 -17.76
N THR A 194 14.08 26.55 -17.58
CA THR A 194 15.01 27.37 -18.32
C THR A 194 16.30 26.62 -18.70
N LYS A 195 16.56 26.56 -20.01
CA LYS A 195 17.91 26.61 -20.58
C LYS A 195 18.64 27.83 -20.00
N SER A 196 19.34 27.66 -18.88
CA SER A 196 20.20 28.70 -18.32
C SER A 196 21.63 28.18 -18.19
N ARG A 197 22.50 28.78 -18.98
CA ARG A 197 23.95 28.92 -18.80
C ARG A 197 24.84 27.69 -18.99
N SER A 198 25.15 27.42 -20.26
CA SER A 198 26.54 27.18 -20.66
C SER A 198 27.06 28.46 -21.31
N ARG A 199 27.79 29.29 -20.55
CA ARG A 199 28.56 30.41 -21.08
C ARG A 199 29.80 30.58 -20.20
N MET A 200 30.94 30.33 -20.83
CA MET A 200 32.35 30.55 -20.47
C MET A 200 32.66 31.32 -19.18
N ALA A 201 33.58 30.75 -18.40
CA ALA A 201 34.73 31.49 -17.88
C ALA A 201 35.90 30.50 -17.71
N SER A 202 36.92 30.68 -18.54
CA SER A 202 38.28 30.24 -18.26
C SER A 202 38.82 31.11 -17.14
N GLU A 203 39.26 30.53 -16.03
CA GLU A 203 40.12 31.25 -15.09
C GLU A 203 41.24 30.33 -14.62
N THR A 204 42.42 30.90 -14.76
CA THR A 204 43.76 30.39 -14.54
C THR A 204 44.06 30.23 -13.05
N VAL A 205 44.71 29.11 -12.75
CA VAL A 205 45.74 28.85 -11.73
C VAL A 205 46.05 29.99 -10.73
N ASP A 206 45.94 29.68 -9.43
CA ASP A 206 47.02 30.02 -8.51
C ASP A 206 47.23 28.90 -7.46
N GLN A 207 48.51 28.57 -7.24
CA GLN A 207 49.01 27.54 -6.33
C GLN A 207 49.70 28.22 -5.15
N SER A 208 49.20 28.00 -3.93
CA SER A 208 49.93 27.93 -2.64
C SER A 208 48.82 27.87 -1.57
N GLU A 209 48.92 27.27 -0.39
CA GLU A 209 50.05 26.98 0.46
C GLU A 209 49.57 25.98 1.54
N MET A 210 50.54 25.43 2.24
CA MET A 210 50.44 24.40 3.27
C MET A 210 49.63 24.81 4.50
N ALA A 211 48.99 23.86 5.18
CA ALA A 211 49.15 23.66 6.63
C ALA A 211 48.46 22.38 7.11
N ALA A 212 49.23 21.61 7.86
CA ALA A 212 48.84 20.42 8.60
C ALA A 212 47.98 20.79 9.83
N GLY A 213 47.13 19.85 10.27
CA GLY A 213 46.38 19.99 11.51
C GLY A 213 45.43 18.83 11.79
N ALA A 214 45.98 17.72 12.30
CA ALA A 214 45.24 16.72 13.07
C ALA A 214 45.59 16.89 14.57
N PRO A 215 45.01 16.11 15.50
CA PRO A 215 43.60 16.02 15.88
C PRO A 215 43.42 16.40 17.38
N ALA A 216 42.21 16.77 17.81
CA ALA A 216 41.91 16.92 19.24
C ALA A 216 40.72 16.03 19.64
N ALA A 217 41.04 15.06 20.49
CA ALA A 217 40.11 14.19 21.18
C ALA A 217 39.22 14.97 22.16
N SER A 218 38.00 14.49 22.39
CA SER A 218 37.37 14.54 23.72
C SER A 218 36.30 13.46 23.79
N ARG A 219 36.66 12.39 24.52
CA ARG A 219 35.74 11.39 25.06
C ARG A 219 34.95 12.06 26.18
N THR A 220 33.63 11.98 26.10
CA THR A 220 32.76 12.10 27.27
C THR A 220 31.92 10.83 27.31
N ARG A 221 32.30 9.91 28.19
CA ARG A 221 31.52 8.72 28.53
C ARG A 221 30.67 9.14 29.74
N VAL A 222 29.36 9.21 29.54
CA VAL A 222 28.40 9.39 30.63
C VAL A 222 27.97 7.99 31.04
N ASP A 223 28.37 7.61 32.24
CA ASP A 223 27.76 6.52 32.99
C ASP A 223 26.41 7.02 33.52
N SER A 224 25.35 6.28 33.25
CA SER A 224 24.13 6.35 34.06
C SER A 224 23.46 4.98 34.07
N ASP A 225 23.81 4.30 35.15
CA ASP A 225 23.19 3.14 35.76
C ASP A 225 21.74 3.45 36.17
N THR A 226 20.77 2.69 35.66
CA THR A 226 19.47 2.52 36.30
C THR A 226 18.96 1.11 36.01
N SER A 227 19.23 0.23 36.97
CA SER A 227 18.36 -0.90 37.28
C SER A 227 16.97 -0.37 37.65
N ASP A 228 15.91 -0.93 37.08
CA ASP A 228 14.63 -0.99 37.76
C ASP A 228 13.92 -2.31 37.47
N HIS A 229 13.73 -3.04 38.57
CA HIS A 229 12.84 -4.16 38.73
C HIS A 229 11.39 -3.75 38.46
N TYR A 230 10.65 -4.58 37.72
CA TYR A 230 9.21 -4.72 37.93
C TYR A 230 8.87 -6.20 38.12
N GLN A 231 8.39 -6.50 39.32
CA GLN A 231 7.50 -7.63 39.61
C GLN A 231 6.07 -7.27 39.18
#